data_AF-A0A818B192-F1
#
_entry.id   AF-A0A818B192-F1
#
_cell.length_a   1.000
_cell.length_b   1.000
_cell.length_c   1.000
_cell.angle_alpha   90.00
_cell.angle_beta   90.00
_cell.angle_gamma   90.00
#
_symmetry.space_group_name_H-M   'P 1'
#
loop_
_entity.id
_entity.type
_entity.pdbx_description
1 polymer ?
#
loop_
_entity_poly.entity_id
_entity_poly.type
_entity_poly.pdbx_seq_one_letter_code
_entity_poly.pdbx_strand_id
1 'polypeptide(L)'
;MSLFFISTSRRLPSSLYRQRFLSFTPRLLSSDQYNNDLIQAKKQQLKIDSSSSKQSPRLRRYHYYLLSIATGALIGTIYALRQVRKHEGSLPEYVANAELLERKALEARPLPPPITKHITFDVPPQRNFPFNVTLYQFVTCPFCCKVRAYLNYNRIPYDIVEVNSVTQKETKWSLYNSVPIVVIENEHIQLNDSNLIISAIESYLRQPTKTFKNIMKLYKSVVEKDQKGNLFFNYPNRYFIIEPLINDRLEMIKEEQKSIVNKQSKSFFARLFSRSSSQSDIDSKKLQNETINKPKSNEENEFERQWREWVDNKFIHVISPNIYSTLKQSLNTMHWFSKVGDWEEIFPWYQRWIFVYFGAIAMRVLAIYLKKKYHLNDNVRISLYECGNEWINAIGDKDFHGGSEPNLADLNVYGILTAIQGSEAFQDLMTNTKIQPWLERMKNLVELHRVDTSIMTIIECTGCTLIAYGIPFSMFVFTIAHHPFRIIIAMTSAFFWLLSLLLSSLLWFIVVPLRNQLAFAVPFAVLFQEIFRYLFYRVIKKAEFALQKVQLQELTEKGMVFDRFAVAYGN
;
A
#
# COMPACT_ATOMS: atom_id res chain seq x y z
N MET A 1 33.89 12.63 -7.10
CA MET A 1 34.88 13.58 -7.64
C MET A 1 34.64 14.93 -7.01
N SER A 2 35.57 15.75 -6.57
CA SER A 2 37.01 15.65 -6.27
C SER A 2 37.35 17.07 -5.82
N LEU A 3 37.67 17.29 -4.54
CA LEU A 3 38.29 18.53 -4.09
C LEU A 3 39.70 18.61 -4.70
N PHE A 4 40.17 19.79 -5.17
CA PHE A 4 41.55 20.25 -4.96
C PHE A 4 41.86 21.65 -5.53
N PHE A 5 42.90 22.26 -4.94
CA PHE A 5 43.77 23.36 -5.39
C PHE A 5 43.33 24.84 -5.34
N ILE A 6 43.85 25.48 -4.28
CA ILE A 6 44.41 26.83 -4.22
C ILE A 6 45.52 27.03 -5.27
N SER A 7 45.67 28.22 -5.89
CA SER A 7 46.94 28.98 -5.97
C SER A 7 46.93 30.11 -7.02
N THR A 8 47.50 31.27 -6.65
CA THR A 8 48.14 32.29 -7.53
C THR A 8 47.29 32.99 -8.63
N SER A 9 47.61 34.20 -9.11
CA SER A 9 48.83 35.02 -8.96
C SER A 9 48.52 36.53 -8.92
N ARG A 10 49.28 37.28 -8.12
CA ARG A 10 49.37 38.77 -8.20
C ARG A 10 50.07 39.18 -9.51
N ARG A 11 49.67 40.32 -10.09
CA ARG A 11 50.61 41.23 -10.78
C ARG A 11 50.51 42.63 -10.17
N LEU A 12 51.68 43.16 -9.86
CA LEU A 12 52.05 44.49 -9.37
C LEU A 12 52.41 45.40 -10.59
N PRO A 13 52.85 46.67 -10.43
CA PRO A 13 52.76 47.63 -9.31
C PRO A 13 52.36 49.08 -9.74
N SER A 14 52.38 50.01 -8.76
CA SER A 14 52.75 51.46 -8.87
C SER A 14 51.84 52.35 -9.75
N SER A 15 51.79 53.69 -9.65
CA SER A 15 52.39 54.72 -8.78
C SER A 15 51.35 55.89 -8.63
N LEU A 16 51.52 57.02 -7.94
CA LEU A 16 52.59 57.61 -7.12
C LEU A 16 51.92 58.62 -6.14
N TYR A 17 52.42 58.77 -4.90
CA TYR A 17 51.99 59.83 -3.96
C TYR A 17 52.94 61.03 -4.09
N ARG A 18 52.44 62.27 -4.26
CA ARG A 18 53.16 63.45 -3.73
C ARG A 18 52.30 64.69 -3.50
N GLN A 19 52.47 65.25 -2.31
CA GLN A 19 51.91 66.53 -1.87
C GLN A 19 52.47 67.70 -2.68
N ARG A 20 51.73 68.80 -2.72
CA ARG A 20 52.31 70.14 -2.95
C ARG A 20 51.94 71.02 -1.76
N PHE A 21 52.86 71.14 -0.81
CA PHE A 21 52.82 72.23 0.18
C PHE A 21 53.05 73.55 -0.57
N LEU A 22 52.22 74.56 -0.27
CA LEU A 22 52.53 75.95 -0.57
C LEU A 22 52.81 76.67 0.74
N SER A 23 53.98 77.30 0.80
CA SER A 23 54.42 78.15 1.88
C SER A 23 53.60 79.44 1.92
N PHE A 24 53.05 79.78 3.09
CA PHE A 24 52.70 81.17 3.40
C PHE A 24 53.11 81.52 4.83
N THR A 25 53.56 82.75 5.01
CA THR A 25 54.23 83.26 6.21
C THR A 25 53.24 83.61 7.33
N PRO A 26 53.66 83.56 8.60
CA PRO A 26 52.80 83.98 9.70
C PRO A 26 52.70 85.51 9.74
N ARG A 27 51.50 86.04 9.51
CA ARG A 27 51.17 87.44 9.82
C ARG A 27 50.18 87.44 10.98
N LEU A 28 50.59 88.03 12.10
CA LEU A 28 49.77 88.18 13.31
C LEU A 28 48.45 88.89 12.94
N LEU A 29 47.34 88.18 13.14
CA LEU A 29 45.97 88.68 12.98
C LEU A 29 45.28 88.59 14.34
N SER A 30 44.44 89.58 14.62
CA SER A 30 43.88 89.82 15.96
C SER A 30 42.90 88.73 16.42
N SER A 31 42.68 88.68 17.74
CA SER A 31 41.81 87.71 18.44
C SER A 31 40.41 87.59 17.82
N ASP A 32 39.88 88.67 17.25
CA ASP A 32 38.55 88.72 16.65
C ASP A 32 38.45 87.99 15.31
N GLN A 33 39.57 87.81 14.60
CA GLN A 33 39.58 87.17 13.29
C GLN A 33 39.64 85.64 13.42
N TYR A 34 40.41 85.13 14.41
CA TYR A 34 40.41 83.71 14.78
C TYR A 34 39.02 83.21 15.20
N ASN A 35 38.28 84.00 15.99
CA ASN A 35 36.92 83.64 16.40
C ASN A 35 35.94 83.56 15.22
N ASN A 36 36.05 84.48 14.24
CA ASN A 36 35.21 84.45 13.05
C ASN A 36 35.54 83.26 12.14
N ASP A 37 36.81 82.94 11.93
CA ASP A 37 37.22 81.75 11.17
C ASP A 37 36.79 80.46 11.88
N LEU A 38 36.83 80.40 13.21
CA LEU A 38 36.36 79.25 13.99
C LEU A 38 34.83 79.07 13.92
N ILE A 39 34.08 80.18 13.85
CA ILE A 39 32.63 80.19 13.61
C ILE A 39 32.32 79.77 12.16
N GLN A 40 33.15 80.17 11.19
CA GLN A 40 32.98 79.81 9.78
C GLN A 40 33.34 78.33 9.54
N ALA A 41 34.38 77.82 10.20
CA ALA A 41 34.72 76.39 10.24
C ALA A 41 33.63 75.55 10.90
N LYS A 42 33.10 75.97 12.07
CA LYS A 42 31.92 75.33 12.69
C LYS A 42 30.70 75.35 11.78
N LYS A 43 30.43 76.47 11.10
CA LYS A 43 29.32 76.56 10.12
C LYS A 43 29.55 75.65 8.91
N GLN A 44 30.78 75.46 8.44
CA GLN A 44 31.07 74.51 7.36
C GLN A 44 30.94 73.05 7.82
N GLN A 45 31.43 72.68 9.02
CA GLN A 45 31.19 71.36 9.61
C GLN A 45 29.69 71.08 9.78
N LEU A 46 28.94 72.00 10.39
CA LEU A 46 27.48 71.87 10.53
C LEU A 46 26.75 71.76 9.19
N LYS A 47 27.28 72.33 8.10
CA LYS A 47 26.70 72.22 6.75
C LYS A 47 27.06 70.89 6.06
N ILE A 48 28.21 70.30 6.39
CA ILE A 48 28.61 68.95 5.96
C ILE A 48 27.81 67.88 6.73
N ASP A 49 27.59 68.07 8.02
CA ASP A 49 26.83 67.13 8.85
C ASP A 49 25.32 67.16 8.52
N SER A 50 24.74 68.35 8.29
CA SER A 50 23.32 68.49 7.93
C SER A 50 22.97 68.06 6.51
N SER A 51 23.95 67.92 5.61
CA SER A 51 23.77 67.36 4.25
C SER A 51 24.11 65.87 4.15
N SER A 52 24.45 65.21 5.28
CA SER A 52 24.89 63.82 5.34
C SER A 52 24.06 62.97 6.30
N SER A 53 22.72 62.97 6.16
CA SER A 53 21.83 61.95 6.75
C SER A 53 21.95 60.60 6.02
N LYS A 54 23.18 60.07 5.96
CA LYS A 54 23.49 58.76 5.39
C LYS A 54 22.88 57.65 6.26
N GLN A 55 21.68 57.18 5.88
CA GLN A 55 21.18 55.87 6.32
C GLN A 55 22.28 54.82 6.13
N SER A 56 22.51 54.02 7.17
CA SER A 56 23.70 53.17 7.24
C SER A 56 23.76 52.16 6.08
N PRO A 57 24.94 51.92 5.48
CA PRO A 57 25.09 51.05 4.30
C PRO A 57 24.86 49.55 4.58
N ARG A 58 24.48 49.19 5.82
CA ARG A 58 23.94 47.88 6.19
C ARG A 58 22.42 47.83 6.06
N LEU A 59 21.69 48.84 6.54
CA LEU A 59 20.21 48.88 6.48
C LEU A 59 19.70 48.91 5.04
N ARG A 60 20.35 49.69 4.16
CA ARG A 60 19.97 49.79 2.75
C ARG A 60 20.13 48.46 1.99
N ARG A 61 21.12 47.62 2.37
CA ARG A 61 21.25 46.26 1.79
C ARG A 61 20.12 45.36 2.26
N TYR A 62 19.78 45.37 3.55
CA TYR A 62 18.62 44.63 4.06
C TYR A 62 17.31 45.04 3.38
N HIS A 63 17.11 46.33 3.10
CA HIS A 63 15.95 46.81 2.36
C HIS A 63 15.92 46.25 0.92
N TYR A 64 17.04 46.23 0.19
CA TYR A 64 17.10 45.60 -1.13
C TYR A 64 16.90 44.08 -1.09
N TYR A 65 17.37 43.38 -0.06
CA TYR A 65 17.09 41.94 0.13
C TYR A 65 15.61 41.67 0.43
N LEU A 66 14.99 42.44 1.31
CA LEU A 66 13.55 42.38 1.59
C LEU A 66 12.72 42.66 0.34
N LEU A 67 13.12 43.67 -0.45
CA LEU A 67 12.47 43.99 -1.72
C LEU A 67 12.61 42.85 -2.75
N SER A 68 13.78 42.21 -2.84
CA SER A 68 13.97 41.05 -3.74
C SER A 68 13.19 39.80 -3.31
N ILE A 69 13.04 39.57 -2.00
CA ILE A 69 12.21 38.48 -1.47
C ILE A 69 10.73 38.76 -1.74
N ALA A 70 10.28 40.00 -1.53
CA ALA A 70 8.90 40.41 -1.80
C ALA A 70 8.56 40.31 -3.30
N THR A 71 9.42 40.78 -4.20
CA THR A 71 9.18 40.65 -5.65
C THR A 71 9.28 39.20 -6.12
N GLY A 72 10.20 38.40 -5.58
CA GLY A 72 10.28 36.96 -5.86
C GLY A 72 9.03 36.20 -5.43
N ALA A 73 8.51 36.46 -4.22
CA ALA A 73 7.27 35.87 -3.72
C ALA A 73 6.04 36.32 -4.53
N LEU A 74 6.01 37.57 -4.99
CA LEU A 74 4.91 38.13 -5.79
C LEU A 74 4.92 37.59 -7.23
N ILE A 75 6.09 37.45 -7.86
CA ILE A 75 6.25 36.77 -9.15
C ILE A 75 5.90 35.28 -9.02
N GLY A 76 6.33 34.63 -7.93
CA GLY A 76 6.03 33.22 -7.64
C GLY A 76 4.53 32.96 -7.45
N THR A 77 3.84 33.80 -6.68
CA THR A 77 2.38 33.71 -6.50
C THR A 77 1.61 34.05 -7.77
N ILE A 78 2.04 35.06 -8.55
CA ILE A 78 1.45 35.32 -9.88
C ILE A 78 1.66 34.13 -10.82
N TYR A 79 2.86 33.53 -10.85
CA TYR A 79 3.13 32.35 -11.69
C TYR A 79 2.28 31.15 -11.26
N ALA A 80 2.19 30.88 -9.95
CA ALA A 80 1.33 29.83 -9.40
C ALA A 80 -0.15 30.06 -9.74
N LEU A 81 -0.67 31.27 -9.55
CA LEU A 81 -2.04 31.64 -9.94
C LEU A 81 -2.27 31.53 -11.45
N ARG A 82 -1.27 31.83 -12.27
CA ARG A 82 -1.34 31.68 -13.73
C ARG A 82 -1.29 30.21 -14.16
N GLN A 83 -0.55 29.36 -13.44
CA GLN A 83 -0.48 27.92 -13.65
C GLN A 83 -1.80 27.25 -13.22
N VAL A 84 -2.35 27.60 -12.06
CA VAL A 84 -3.68 27.18 -11.60
C VAL A 84 -4.76 27.61 -12.59
N ARG A 85 -4.80 28.89 -12.98
CA ARG A 85 -5.79 29.40 -13.95
C ARG A 85 -5.66 28.78 -15.35
N LYS A 86 -4.45 28.31 -15.73
CA LYS A 86 -4.24 27.53 -16.96
C LYS A 86 -4.85 26.12 -16.88
N HIS A 87 -4.93 25.52 -15.70
CA HIS A 87 -5.65 24.26 -15.46
C HIS A 87 -7.16 24.45 -15.26
N GLU A 88 -7.59 25.64 -14.81
CA GLU A 88 -8.99 25.97 -14.54
C GLU A 88 -9.78 26.38 -15.81
N GLY A 89 -9.08 26.88 -16.84
CA GLY A 89 -9.66 27.49 -18.04
C GLY A 89 -10.00 26.57 -19.20
N SER A 90 -9.86 25.25 -19.05
CA SER A 90 -10.28 24.27 -20.07
C SER A 90 -11.04 23.12 -19.42
N LEU A 91 -12.36 23.06 -19.62
CA LEU A 91 -13.05 21.77 -19.61
C LEU A 91 -12.42 20.95 -20.74
N PRO A 92 -11.70 19.86 -20.46
CA PRO A 92 -11.09 19.10 -21.52
C PRO A 92 -12.16 18.29 -22.25
N GLU A 93 -11.78 17.86 -23.45
CA GLU A 93 -12.36 16.83 -24.31
C GLU A 93 -12.76 15.51 -23.59
N TYR A 94 -12.40 15.38 -22.32
CA TYR A 94 -12.74 14.30 -21.37
C TYR A 94 -14.24 13.97 -21.30
N VAL A 95 -15.13 14.97 -21.41
CA VAL A 95 -16.59 14.75 -21.34
C VAL A 95 -17.09 13.97 -22.57
N ALA A 96 -16.40 14.05 -23.71
CA ALA A 96 -16.84 13.41 -24.95
C ALA A 96 -16.60 11.89 -24.97
N ASN A 97 -15.57 11.39 -24.27
CA ASN A 97 -15.13 9.99 -24.34
C ASN A 97 -14.56 9.46 -23.01
N ALA A 98 -15.29 9.59 -21.90
CA ALA A 98 -14.86 9.11 -20.59
C ALA A 98 -14.46 7.61 -20.59
N GLU A 99 -15.23 6.75 -21.26
CA GLU A 99 -14.93 5.30 -21.37
C GLU A 99 -13.61 5.01 -22.10
N LEU A 100 -13.22 5.84 -23.08
CA LEU A 100 -11.94 5.69 -23.78
C LEU A 100 -10.76 6.11 -22.89
N LEU A 101 -10.98 7.12 -22.05
CA LEU A 101 -10.00 7.60 -21.08
C LEU A 101 -9.78 6.59 -19.95
N GLU A 102 -10.84 5.96 -19.43
CA GLU A 102 -10.74 4.86 -18.46
C GLU A 102 -9.99 3.66 -19.04
N ARG A 103 -10.18 3.31 -20.32
CA ARG A 103 -9.39 2.25 -20.97
C ARG A 103 -7.92 2.61 -21.10
N LYS A 104 -7.58 3.81 -21.56
CA LYS A 104 -6.18 4.27 -21.65
C LYS A 104 -5.50 4.35 -20.28
N ALA A 105 -6.26 4.72 -19.25
CA ALA A 105 -5.81 4.70 -17.86
C ALA A 105 -5.48 3.27 -17.39
N LEU A 106 -6.34 2.30 -17.69
CA LEU A 106 -6.13 0.89 -17.39
C LEU A 106 -4.98 0.26 -18.21
N GLU A 107 -4.81 0.65 -19.47
CA GLU A 107 -3.67 0.27 -20.33
C GLU A 107 -2.33 0.81 -19.79
N ALA A 108 -2.33 1.95 -19.10
CA ALA A 108 -1.16 2.55 -18.46
C ALA A 108 -0.81 1.94 -17.09
N ARG A 109 -1.57 0.95 -16.61
CA ARG A 109 -1.34 0.28 -15.32
C ARG A 109 -0.06 -0.57 -15.35
N PRO A 110 0.77 -0.54 -14.28
CA PRO A 110 1.94 -1.42 -14.20
C PRO A 110 1.51 -2.90 -14.15
N LEU A 111 2.16 -3.73 -14.97
CA LEU A 111 1.96 -5.18 -15.03
C LEU A 111 3.29 -5.91 -14.70
N PRO A 112 3.27 -7.00 -13.92
CA PRO A 112 2.11 -7.53 -13.17
C PRO A 112 1.66 -6.57 -12.05
N PRO A 113 0.38 -6.61 -11.64
CA PRO A 113 -0.07 -5.85 -10.48
C PRO A 113 0.67 -6.31 -9.20
N PRO A 114 0.93 -5.41 -8.23
CA PRO A 114 1.60 -5.76 -6.98
C PRO A 114 0.63 -6.47 -6.03
N ILE A 115 0.29 -7.72 -6.35
CA ILE A 115 -0.66 -8.53 -5.57
C ILE A 115 -0.08 -8.79 -4.18
N THR A 116 -0.87 -8.49 -3.16
CA THR A 116 -0.52 -8.65 -1.74
C THR A 116 -1.01 -9.99 -1.20
N LYS A 117 -2.25 -10.38 -1.51
CA LYS A 117 -2.90 -11.60 -0.98
C LYS A 117 -3.83 -12.21 -2.04
N HIS A 118 -3.69 -13.51 -2.32
CA HIS A 118 -4.59 -14.27 -3.19
C HIS A 118 -5.67 -14.96 -2.36
N ILE A 119 -6.96 -14.74 -2.66
CA ILE A 119 -8.09 -15.32 -1.93
C ILE A 119 -8.73 -16.44 -2.73
N THR A 120 -8.70 -17.65 -2.17
CA THR A 120 -9.29 -18.87 -2.74
C THR A 120 -10.22 -19.55 -1.73
N PHE A 121 -11.06 -20.46 -2.22
CA PHE A 121 -12.10 -21.14 -1.45
C PHE A 121 -12.02 -22.65 -1.68
N ASP A 122 -12.14 -23.46 -0.62
CA ASP A 122 -12.09 -24.94 -0.71
C ASP A 122 -13.32 -25.54 -1.41
N VAL A 123 -14.43 -24.81 -1.38
CA VAL A 123 -15.73 -25.24 -1.89
C VAL A 123 -16.04 -24.51 -3.20
N PRO A 124 -16.58 -25.19 -4.23
CA PRO A 124 -16.91 -24.55 -5.50
C PRO A 124 -17.81 -23.31 -5.33
N PRO A 125 -17.70 -22.34 -6.27
CA PRO A 125 -18.45 -21.09 -6.21
C PRO A 125 -19.96 -21.36 -6.29
N GLN A 126 -20.77 -20.56 -5.57
CA GLN A 126 -22.22 -20.75 -5.55
C GLN A 126 -22.85 -20.57 -6.94
N ARG A 127 -22.28 -19.65 -7.73
CA ARG A 127 -22.67 -19.33 -9.10
C ARG A 127 -21.41 -19.19 -9.95
N ASN A 128 -21.44 -19.62 -11.21
CA ASN A 128 -20.26 -19.63 -12.05
C ASN A 128 -19.84 -18.21 -12.47
N PHE A 129 -18.66 -17.76 -12.04
CA PHE A 129 -18.07 -16.48 -12.41
C PHE A 129 -16.70 -16.71 -13.08
N PRO A 130 -16.61 -16.70 -14.43
CA PRO A 130 -15.42 -17.16 -15.16
C PRO A 130 -14.33 -16.10 -15.34
N PHE A 131 -14.29 -15.07 -14.48
CA PHE A 131 -13.37 -13.95 -14.61
C PHE A 131 -12.44 -13.78 -13.42
N ASN A 132 -11.18 -13.44 -13.70
CA ASN A 132 -10.20 -13.10 -12.67
C ASN A 132 -10.46 -11.67 -12.17
N VAL A 133 -10.56 -11.52 -10.85
CA VAL A 133 -10.93 -10.27 -10.15
C VAL A 133 -9.74 -9.76 -9.36
N THR A 134 -9.33 -8.52 -9.58
CA THR A 134 -8.30 -7.84 -8.76
C THR A 134 -8.93 -6.66 -8.01
N LEU A 135 -8.94 -6.72 -6.68
CA LEU A 135 -9.51 -5.73 -5.77
C LEU A 135 -8.40 -4.83 -5.20
N TYR A 136 -8.43 -3.55 -5.58
CA TYR A 136 -7.64 -2.48 -4.97
C TYR A 136 -8.41 -1.91 -3.78
N GLN A 137 -7.86 -2.03 -2.58
CA GLN A 137 -8.57 -1.71 -1.33
C GLN A 137 -7.67 -1.07 -0.27
N PHE A 138 -8.31 -0.58 0.81
CA PHE A 138 -7.70 -0.47 2.13
C PHE A 138 -8.33 -1.51 3.07
N VAL A 139 -7.54 -2.25 3.87
CA VAL A 139 -8.05 -3.34 4.73
C VAL A 139 -9.22 -2.90 5.61
N THR A 140 -9.09 -1.73 6.26
CA THR A 140 -10.03 -1.18 7.24
C THR A 140 -11.10 -0.24 6.65
N CYS A 141 -11.16 -0.07 5.33
CA CYS A 141 -12.16 0.82 4.71
C CYS A 141 -13.54 0.14 4.64
N PRO A 142 -14.62 0.76 5.17
CA PRO A 142 -15.97 0.19 5.14
C PRO A 142 -16.46 -0.14 3.73
N PHE A 143 -16.17 0.72 2.74
CA PHE A 143 -16.53 0.47 1.34
C PHE A 143 -15.79 -0.74 0.74
N CYS A 144 -14.56 -0.99 1.19
CA CYS A 144 -13.77 -2.15 0.75
C CYS A 144 -14.24 -3.43 1.42
N CYS A 145 -14.49 -3.40 2.74
CA CYS A 145 -15.05 -4.52 3.49
C CYS A 145 -16.45 -4.93 2.96
N LYS A 146 -17.26 -3.98 2.49
CA LYS A 146 -18.53 -4.24 1.78
C LYS A 146 -18.34 -5.09 0.52
N VAL A 147 -17.42 -4.72 -0.37
CA VAL A 147 -17.09 -5.54 -1.57
C VAL A 147 -16.51 -6.90 -1.17
N ARG A 148 -15.62 -6.92 -0.17
CA ARG A 148 -14.98 -8.14 0.34
C ARG A 148 -16.00 -9.16 0.89
N ALA A 149 -16.98 -8.69 1.67
CA ALA A 149 -18.07 -9.51 2.18
C ALA A 149 -18.90 -10.15 1.06
N TYR A 150 -19.22 -9.37 0.02
CA TYR A 150 -19.95 -9.86 -1.15
C TYR A 150 -19.17 -10.92 -1.95
N LEU A 151 -17.88 -10.69 -2.23
CA LEU A 151 -17.04 -11.65 -2.95
C LEU A 151 -16.85 -12.96 -2.16
N ASN A 152 -16.62 -12.85 -0.85
CA ASN A 152 -16.49 -14.00 0.05
C ASN A 152 -17.79 -14.81 0.14
N TYR A 153 -18.96 -14.16 0.26
CA TYR A 153 -20.25 -14.84 0.31
C TYR A 153 -20.53 -15.67 -0.96
N ASN A 154 -20.31 -15.08 -2.13
CA ASN A 154 -20.49 -15.77 -3.42
C ASN A 154 -19.36 -16.77 -3.73
N ARG A 155 -18.29 -16.79 -2.93
CA ARG A 155 -17.06 -17.60 -3.10
C ARG A 155 -16.37 -17.34 -4.46
N ILE A 156 -16.39 -16.09 -4.92
CA ILE A 156 -15.68 -15.67 -6.14
C ILE A 156 -14.20 -15.50 -5.76
N PRO A 157 -13.24 -16.20 -6.39
CA PRO A 157 -11.81 -16.00 -6.12
C PRO A 157 -11.35 -14.61 -6.60
N TYR A 158 -10.51 -13.94 -5.80
CA TYR A 158 -9.99 -12.61 -6.13
C TYR A 158 -8.62 -12.35 -5.53
N ASP A 159 -7.88 -11.49 -6.21
CA ASP A 159 -6.56 -11.01 -5.80
C ASP A 159 -6.71 -9.65 -5.09
N ILE A 160 -6.03 -9.46 -3.98
CA ILE A 160 -6.00 -8.20 -3.24
C ILE A 160 -4.72 -7.45 -3.57
N VAL A 161 -4.86 -6.20 -4.03
CA VAL A 161 -3.80 -5.20 -4.05
C VAL A 161 -4.09 -4.20 -2.93
N GLU A 162 -3.26 -4.22 -1.88
CA GLU A 162 -3.41 -3.29 -0.78
C GLU A 162 -2.83 -1.93 -1.18
N VAL A 163 -3.67 -0.89 -1.21
CA VAL A 163 -3.29 0.44 -1.65
C VAL A 163 -2.71 1.22 -0.47
N ASN A 164 -1.59 1.91 -0.66
CA ASN A 164 -1.02 2.73 0.40
C ASN A 164 -1.90 3.97 0.62
N SER A 165 -2.59 4.06 1.76
CA SER A 165 -3.56 5.13 2.05
C SER A 165 -3.01 6.57 1.94
N VAL A 166 -1.70 6.74 2.15
CA VAL A 166 -1.01 8.04 2.14
C VAL A 166 -0.42 8.39 0.78
N THR A 167 0.24 7.44 0.12
CA THR A 167 0.97 7.69 -1.14
C THR A 167 0.19 7.31 -2.40
N GLN A 168 -0.78 6.40 -2.24
CA GLN A 168 -1.74 5.89 -3.24
C GLN A 168 -1.09 5.53 -4.59
N LYS A 169 0.16 5.08 -4.58
CA LYS A 169 0.94 4.84 -5.81
C LYS A 169 0.30 3.77 -6.68
N GLU A 170 -0.33 2.81 -6.03
CA GLU A 170 -0.92 1.59 -6.61
C GLU A 170 -2.18 1.90 -7.44
N THR A 171 -2.78 3.09 -7.29
CA THR A 171 -3.98 3.54 -8.00
C THR A 171 -3.76 4.77 -8.91
N LYS A 172 -2.55 5.36 -8.97
CA LYS A 172 -2.29 6.59 -9.77
C LYS A 172 -2.50 6.48 -11.27
N TRP A 173 -2.60 5.27 -11.80
CA TRP A 173 -2.95 5.01 -13.20
C TRP A 173 -4.44 5.22 -13.47
N SER A 174 -5.30 5.08 -12.45
CA SER A 174 -6.76 5.25 -12.54
C SER A 174 -7.15 6.72 -12.49
N LEU A 175 -8.20 7.09 -13.25
CA LEU A 175 -8.84 8.41 -13.17
C LEU A 175 -9.75 8.56 -11.94
N TYR A 176 -10.15 7.44 -11.34
CA TYR A 176 -10.89 7.38 -10.09
C TYR A 176 -9.90 7.32 -8.91
N ASN A 177 -9.84 8.40 -8.14
CA ASN A 177 -8.89 8.61 -7.03
C ASN A 177 -9.40 8.08 -5.67
N SER A 178 -10.21 7.03 -5.67
CA SER A 178 -10.86 6.47 -4.48
C SER A 178 -10.85 4.94 -4.54
N VAL A 179 -11.06 4.28 -3.38
CA VAL A 179 -11.15 2.82 -3.27
C VAL A 179 -12.50 2.42 -2.65
N PRO A 180 -13.06 1.23 -2.95
CA PRO A 180 -12.49 0.16 -3.76
C PRO A 180 -12.49 0.45 -5.27
N ILE A 181 -11.50 -0.12 -5.96
CA ILE A 181 -11.50 -0.30 -7.42
C ILE A 181 -11.40 -1.79 -7.67
N VAL A 182 -12.24 -2.33 -8.55
CA VAL A 182 -12.11 -3.72 -9.03
C VAL A 182 -11.72 -3.72 -10.50
N VAL A 183 -10.70 -4.48 -10.85
CA VAL A 183 -10.33 -4.76 -12.23
C VAL A 183 -10.73 -6.19 -12.57
N ILE A 184 -11.47 -6.37 -13.67
CA ILE A 184 -11.70 -7.66 -14.30
C ILE A 184 -10.60 -7.85 -15.33
N GLU A 185 -9.62 -8.70 -14.99
CA GLU A 185 -8.39 -8.85 -15.78
C GLU A 185 -8.67 -9.40 -17.18
N ASN A 186 -9.55 -10.40 -17.29
CA ASN A 186 -9.83 -11.12 -18.54
C ASN A 186 -10.54 -10.26 -19.60
N GLU A 187 -11.19 -9.15 -19.22
CA GLU A 187 -11.87 -8.23 -20.15
C GLU A 187 -11.26 -6.81 -20.17
N HIS A 188 -10.24 -6.55 -19.35
CA HIS A 188 -9.69 -5.22 -19.09
C HIS A 188 -10.80 -4.19 -18.80
N ILE A 189 -11.60 -4.46 -17.77
CA ILE A 189 -12.67 -3.56 -17.29
C ILE A 189 -12.34 -3.09 -15.88
N GLN A 190 -12.41 -1.77 -15.66
CA GLN A 190 -12.35 -1.16 -14.35
C GLN A 190 -13.76 -0.88 -13.82
N LEU A 191 -14.01 -1.22 -12.56
CA LEU A 191 -15.23 -0.97 -11.81
C LEU A 191 -14.92 -0.04 -10.62
N ASN A 192 -15.69 1.04 -10.52
CA ASN A 192 -15.57 2.10 -9.52
C ASN A 192 -16.86 2.16 -8.68
N ASP A 193 -16.85 2.73 -7.47
CA ASP A 193 -17.95 2.68 -6.47
C ASP A 193 -18.29 1.25 -5.98
N SER A 194 -18.20 1.07 -4.65
CA SER A 194 -18.49 -0.20 -3.97
C SER A 194 -19.87 -0.81 -4.26
N ASN A 195 -20.92 -0.01 -4.46
CA ASN A 195 -22.26 -0.53 -4.77
C ASN A 195 -22.39 -0.92 -6.24
N LEU A 196 -21.75 -0.16 -7.13
CA LEU A 196 -21.73 -0.49 -8.56
C LEU A 196 -21.01 -1.81 -8.78
N ILE A 197 -19.84 -2.01 -8.15
CA ILE A 197 -19.09 -3.28 -8.19
C ILE A 197 -20.01 -4.45 -7.81
N ILE A 198 -20.70 -4.34 -6.68
CA ILE A 198 -21.63 -5.37 -6.19
C ILE A 198 -22.81 -5.58 -7.15
N SER A 199 -23.48 -4.51 -7.59
CA SER A 199 -24.66 -4.61 -8.47
C SER A 199 -24.32 -5.13 -9.87
N ALA A 200 -23.16 -4.77 -10.42
CA ALA A 200 -22.70 -5.22 -11.73
C ALA A 200 -22.32 -6.71 -11.70
N ILE A 201 -21.61 -7.17 -10.66
CA ILE A 201 -21.30 -8.58 -10.47
C ILE A 201 -22.59 -9.37 -10.19
N GLU A 202 -23.49 -8.89 -9.31
CA GLU A 202 -24.76 -9.58 -9.03
C GLU A 202 -25.65 -9.69 -10.27
N SER A 203 -25.70 -8.63 -11.10
CA SER A 203 -26.44 -8.69 -12.37
C SER A 203 -25.81 -9.67 -13.36
N TYR A 204 -24.48 -9.85 -13.34
CA TYR A 204 -23.83 -10.92 -14.11
C TYR A 204 -24.17 -12.32 -13.57
N LEU A 205 -24.19 -12.49 -12.24
CA LEU A 205 -24.55 -13.77 -11.62
C LEU A 205 -26.02 -14.14 -11.85
N ARG A 206 -26.93 -13.15 -11.94
CA ARG A 206 -28.35 -13.36 -12.30
C ARG A 206 -28.59 -13.51 -13.81
N GLN A 207 -27.79 -12.83 -14.64
CA GLN A 207 -27.84 -12.93 -16.10
C GLN A 207 -26.44 -13.19 -16.67
N PRO A 208 -25.99 -14.47 -16.74
CA PRO A 208 -24.69 -14.81 -17.30
C PRO A 208 -24.65 -14.48 -18.79
N THR A 209 -23.99 -13.39 -19.14
CA THR A 209 -23.77 -12.96 -20.53
C THR A 209 -22.41 -13.43 -21.03
N LYS A 210 -22.24 -13.49 -22.37
CA LYS A 210 -20.96 -13.87 -22.99
C LYS A 210 -19.81 -12.87 -22.73
N THR A 211 -20.10 -11.67 -22.24
CA THR A 211 -19.11 -10.61 -22.03
C THR A 211 -19.60 -9.63 -20.96
N PHE A 212 -18.86 -9.46 -19.87
CA PHE A 212 -19.21 -8.57 -18.74
C PHE A 212 -19.42 -7.12 -19.19
N LYS A 213 -18.67 -6.69 -20.22
CA LYS A 213 -18.85 -5.41 -20.94
C LYS A 213 -20.30 -5.07 -21.32
N ASN A 214 -21.15 -6.07 -21.62
CA ASN A 214 -22.54 -5.80 -21.99
C ASN A 214 -23.39 -5.33 -20.80
N ILE A 215 -23.09 -5.81 -19.60
CA ILE A 215 -23.74 -5.36 -18.37
C ILE A 215 -23.25 -3.97 -18.00
N MET A 216 -21.96 -3.67 -18.18
CA MET A 216 -21.42 -2.33 -17.92
C MET A 216 -22.02 -1.22 -18.78
N LYS A 217 -22.50 -1.50 -20.00
CA LYS A 217 -23.25 -0.53 -20.82
C LYS A 217 -24.55 -0.04 -20.17
N LEU A 218 -25.08 -0.79 -19.22
CA LEU A 218 -26.34 -0.49 -18.51
C LEU A 218 -26.10 0.35 -17.24
N TYR A 219 -24.87 0.34 -16.74
CA TYR A 219 -24.39 1.14 -15.61
C TYR A 219 -23.55 2.35 -16.07
N LYS A 220 -24.14 3.20 -16.92
CA LYS A 220 -23.46 4.40 -17.41
C LYS A 220 -23.14 5.37 -16.27
N SER A 221 -21.89 5.85 -16.24
CA SER A 221 -21.49 6.97 -15.39
C SER A 221 -22.07 8.29 -15.91
N VAL A 222 -22.46 9.17 -15.00
CA VAL A 222 -22.79 10.57 -15.27
C VAL A 222 -21.74 11.43 -14.56
N VAL A 223 -21.19 12.42 -15.26
CA VAL A 223 -20.27 13.39 -14.65
C VAL A 223 -21.08 14.52 -14.04
N GLU A 224 -20.97 14.71 -12.74
CA GLU A 224 -21.64 15.77 -11.97
C GLU A 224 -20.62 16.76 -11.40
N LYS A 225 -21.09 17.97 -11.06
CA LYS A 225 -20.30 18.98 -10.35
C LYS A 225 -20.80 19.11 -8.92
N ASP A 226 -19.90 18.99 -7.96
CA ASP A 226 -20.15 19.30 -6.55
C ASP A 226 -20.44 20.80 -6.37
N GLN A 227 -21.03 21.16 -5.22
CA GLN A 227 -21.30 22.55 -4.81
C GLN A 227 -20.05 23.45 -4.82
N LYS A 228 -18.86 22.85 -4.82
CA LYS A 228 -17.55 23.51 -4.88
C LYS A 228 -16.97 23.61 -6.30
N GLY A 229 -17.71 23.17 -7.34
CA GLY A 229 -17.28 23.17 -8.74
C GLY A 229 -16.45 21.95 -9.16
N ASN A 230 -16.07 21.07 -8.23
CA ASN A 230 -15.30 19.85 -8.52
C ASN A 230 -16.12 18.82 -9.29
N LEU A 231 -15.53 18.20 -10.31
CA LEU A 231 -16.16 17.14 -11.09
C LEU A 231 -16.03 15.79 -10.38
N PHE A 232 -17.10 15.00 -10.35
CA PHE A 232 -17.09 13.61 -9.85
C PHE A 232 -17.98 12.71 -10.73
N PHE A 233 -17.70 11.40 -10.70
CA PHE A 233 -18.51 10.40 -11.38
C PHE A 233 -19.64 9.92 -10.44
N ASN A 234 -20.89 10.13 -10.86
CA ASN A 234 -22.07 9.53 -10.26
C ASN A 234 -22.52 8.33 -11.11
N TYR A 235 -23.14 7.34 -10.47
CA TYR A 235 -23.68 6.15 -11.12
C TYR A 235 -25.14 5.98 -10.69
N PRO A 236 -26.11 6.60 -11.41
CA PRO A 236 -27.52 6.62 -11.00
C PRO A 236 -28.09 5.22 -10.74
N ASN A 237 -27.67 4.25 -11.56
CA ASN A 237 -28.15 2.87 -11.47
C ASN A 237 -27.41 2.02 -10.42
N ARG A 238 -26.47 2.54 -9.62
CA ARG A 238 -25.58 1.72 -8.76
C ARG A 238 -26.28 0.81 -7.75
N TYR A 239 -27.53 1.10 -7.36
CA TYR A 239 -28.33 0.25 -6.46
C TYR A 239 -29.30 -0.68 -7.22
N PHE A 240 -29.48 -0.50 -8.52
CA PHE A 240 -30.33 -1.36 -9.35
C PHE A 240 -29.58 -2.64 -9.68
N ILE A 241 -30.24 -3.77 -9.46
CA ILE A 241 -29.85 -5.07 -10.03
C ILE A 241 -30.67 -5.22 -11.31
N ILE A 242 -30.02 -5.63 -12.40
CA ILE A 242 -30.68 -5.75 -13.69
C ILE A 242 -31.18 -7.18 -13.83
N GLU A 243 -32.51 -7.33 -13.85
CA GLU A 243 -33.17 -8.62 -13.99
C GLU A 243 -33.62 -8.86 -15.44
N PRO A 244 -33.61 -10.12 -15.91
CA PRO A 244 -34.08 -10.45 -17.25
C PRO A 244 -35.60 -10.28 -17.36
N LEU A 245 -36.02 -9.57 -18.42
CA LEU A 245 -37.39 -9.59 -18.91
C LEU A 245 -37.84 -11.05 -19.09
N ILE A 246 -39.09 -11.33 -18.71
CA ILE A 246 -39.59 -12.71 -18.50
C ILE A 246 -39.44 -13.60 -19.75
N ASN A 247 -39.52 -13.01 -20.95
CA ASN A 247 -39.39 -13.74 -22.21
C ASN A 247 -37.97 -14.29 -22.45
N ASP A 248 -36.93 -13.50 -22.21
CA ASP A 248 -35.53 -13.93 -22.42
C ASP A 248 -35.17 -15.11 -21.50
N ARG A 249 -35.76 -15.14 -20.30
CA ARG A 249 -35.59 -16.23 -19.32
C ARG A 249 -36.09 -17.57 -19.87
N LEU A 250 -37.21 -17.57 -20.59
CA LEU A 250 -37.77 -18.78 -21.23
C LEU A 250 -36.93 -19.25 -22.42
N GLU A 251 -36.21 -18.36 -23.10
CA GLU A 251 -35.29 -18.74 -24.18
C GLU A 251 -33.96 -19.27 -23.63
N MET A 252 -33.38 -18.63 -22.61
CA MET A 252 -32.16 -19.12 -21.96
C MET A 252 -32.34 -20.53 -21.37
N ILE A 253 -33.46 -20.80 -20.68
CA ILE A 253 -33.76 -22.15 -20.16
C ILE A 253 -33.88 -23.17 -21.30
N LYS A 254 -34.47 -22.80 -22.45
CA LYS A 254 -34.57 -23.68 -23.63
C LYS A 254 -33.20 -23.92 -24.28
N GLU A 255 -32.32 -22.93 -24.33
CA GLU A 255 -30.96 -23.08 -24.87
C GLU A 255 -30.07 -23.93 -23.95
N GLU A 256 -30.13 -23.70 -22.64
CA GLU A 256 -29.37 -24.47 -21.66
C GLU A 256 -29.80 -25.95 -21.66
N GLN A 257 -31.11 -26.22 -21.65
CA GLN A 257 -31.65 -27.58 -21.83
C GLN A 257 -31.23 -28.21 -23.16
N LYS A 258 -31.28 -27.47 -24.29
CA LYS A 258 -30.75 -27.95 -25.58
C LYS A 258 -29.27 -28.31 -25.48
N SER A 259 -28.46 -27.51 -24.79
CA SER A 259 -27.02 -27.76 -24.64
C SER A 259 -26.74 -29.04 -23.83
N ILE A 260 -27.49 -29.29 -22.77
CA ILE A 260 -27.38 -30.48 -21.91
C ILE A 260 -27.79 -31.73 -22.70
N VAL A 261 -28.93 -31.68 -23.40
CA VAL A 261 -29.41 -32.78 -24.26
C VAL A 261 -28.41 -33.09 -25.37
N ASN A 262 -27.83 -32.07 -26.01
CA ASN A 262 -26.84 -32.24 -27.08
C ASN A 262 -25.48 -32.78 -26.54
N LYS A 263 -25.15 -32.50 -25.27
CA LYS A 263 -23.96 -33.05 -24.59
C LYS A 263 -24.16 -34.51 -24.19
N GLN A 264 -25.35 -34.89 -23.71
CA GLN A 264 -25.73 -36.30 -23.48
C GLN A 264 -25.79 -37.12 -24.78
N SER A 265 -26.26 -36.53 -25.89
CA SER A 265 -26.37 -37.20 -27.20
C SER A 265 -25.03 -37.70 -27.77
N LYS A 266 -23.90 -37.16 -27.30
CA LYS A 266 -22.56 -37.52 -27.79
C LYS A 266 -21.93 -38.74 -27.12
N SER A 267 -22.56 -39.35 -26.11
CA SER A 267 -22.12 -40.62 -25.53
C SER A 267 -23.04 -41.77 -25.93
N PHE A 268 -22.67 -42.48 -27.00
CA PHE A 268 -23.36 -43.70 -27.44
C PHE A 268 -23.37 -44.78 -26.35
N PHE A 269 -22.32 -44.85 -25.53
CA PHE A 269 -22.20 -45.78 -24.40
C PHE A 269 -23.11 -45.42 -23.21
N ALA A 270 -23.39 -44.13 -22.93
CA ALA A 270 -24.24 -43.74 -21.81
C ALA A 270 -25.70 -44.21 -21.96
N ARG A 271 -26.18 -44.39 -23.20
CA ARG A 271 -27.52 -44.93 -23.49
C ARG A 271 -27.67 -46.42 -23.16
N LEU A 272 -26.59 -47.18 -23.07
CA LEU A 272 -26.65 -48.62 -22.79
C LEU A 272 -26.74 -48.94 -21.29
N PHE A 273 -26.24 -48.04 -20.42
CA PHE A 273 -26.06 -48.29 -18.99
C PHE A 273 -26.94 -47.45 -18.05
N SER A 274 -27.86 -46.63 -18.57
CA SER A 274 -28.68 -45.69 -17.78
C SER A 274 -30.11 -46.16 -17.45
N ARG A 275 -30.48 -47.41 -17.77
CA ARG A 275 -31.87 -47.92 -17.64
C ARG A 275 -32.25 -48.41 -16.23
N SER A 276 -31.85 -47.70 -15.16
CA SER A 276 -32.35 -47.99 -13.80
C SER A 276 -32.28 -46.86 -12.76
N SER A 277 -31.61 -45.72 -13.00
CA SER A 277 -31.54 -44.62 -12.02
C SER A 277 -32.70 -43.61 -12.18
N SER A 278 -33.82 -43.95 -11.54
CA SER A 278 -34.70 -43.03 -10.79
C SER A 278 -34.93 -41.61 -11.35
N GLN A 279 -36.10 -41.42 -11.98
CA GLN A 279 -36.71 -40.12 -12.31
C GLN A 279 -36.76 -39.15 -11.10
N SER A 280 -36.88 -39.67 -9.87
CA SER A 280 -36.89 -38.90 -8.61
C SER A 280 -35.62 -38.11 -8.31
N ASP A 281 -34.45 -38.53 -8.81
CA ASP A 281 -33.18 -37.82 -8.59
C ASP A 281 -33.00 -36.61 -9.52
N ILE A 282 -33.76 -36.59 -10.62
CA ILE A 282 -33.85 -35.45 -11.53
C ILE A 282 -34.85 -34.44 -10.98
N ASP A 283 -36.03 -34.89 -10.55
CA ASP A 283 -37.08 -33.99 -10.07
C ASP A 283 -36.73 -33.34 -8.73
N SER A 284 -35.96 -33.99 -7.85
CA SER A 284 -35.42 -33.38 -6.62
C SER A 284 -34.39 -32.27 -6.88
N LYS A 285 -33.45 -32.48 -7.82
CA LYS A 285 -32.48 -31.45 -8.23
C LYS A 285 -33.13 -30.32 -9.02
N LYS A 286 -34.17 -30.63 -9.78
CA LYS A 286 -34.98 -29.64 -10.50
C LYS A 286 -35.75 -28.76 -9.54
N LEU A 287 -36.37 -29.34 -8.50
CA LEU A 287 -37.05 -28.61 -7.43
C LEU A 287 -36.07 -27.71 -6.64
N GLN A 288 -34.85 -28.18 -6.32
CA GLN A 288 -33.81 -27.35 -5.69
C GLN A 288 -33.37 -26.17 -6.58
N ASN A 289 -33.17 -26.40 -7.88
CA ASN A 289 -32.76 -25.34 -8.80
C ASN A 289 -33.91 -24.34 -9.10
N GLU A 290 -35.17 -24.77 -8.99
CA GLU A 290 -36.36 -23.92 -9.13
C GLU A 290 -36.62 -23.06 -7.87
N THR A 291 -36.31 -23.52 -6.65
CA THR A 291 -36.37 -22.67 -5.44
C THR A 291 -35.25 -21.63 -5.39
N ILE A 292 -34.03 -21.96 -5.84
CA ILE A 292 -32.88 -21.02 -5.84
C ILE A 292 -33.06 -19.86 -6.84
N ASN A 293 -33.88 -20.03 -7.89
CA ASN A 293 -34.00 -19.07 -9.01
C ASN A 293 -35.40 -18.46 -9.18
N LYS A 294 -36.19 -18.37 -8.09
CA LYS A 294 -37.46 -17.64 -8.12
C LYS A 294 -37.16 -16.13 -8.25
N PRO A 295 -37.78 -15.38 -9.19
CA PRO A 295 -37.66 -13.92 -9.19
C PRO A 295 -38.16 -13.38 -7.84
N LYS A 296 -37.34 -12.55 -7.19
CA LYS A 296 -37.79 -11.72 -6.07
C LYS A 296 -38.93 -10.83 -6.55
N SER A 297 -39.87 -10.51 -5.66
CA SER A 297 -40.90 -9.52 -6.02
C SER A 297 -40.24 -8.16 -6.25
N ASN A 298 -40.87 -7.29 -7.07
CA ASN A 298 -40.37 -5.92 -7.23
C ASN A 298 -40.28 -5.19 -5.87
N GLU A 299 -41.21 -5.47 -4.96
CA GLU A 299 -41.24 -4.95 -3.59
C GLU A 299 -40.04 -5.41 -2.76
N GLU A 300 -39.63 -6.69 -2.85
CA GLU A 300 -38.44 -7.21 -2.17
C GLU A 300 -37.15 -6.55 -2.68
N ASN A 301 -37.05 -6.36 -3.99
CA ASN A 301 -35.91 -5.69 -4.63
C ASN A 301 -35.87 -4.18 -4.31
N GLU A 302 -37.04 -3.52 -4.16
CA GLU A 302 -37.15 -2.13 -3.71
C GLU A 302 -36.82 -1.97 -2.22
N PHE A 303 -37.29 -2.89 -1.37
CA PHE A 303 -36.97 -2.90 0.06
C PHE A 303 -35.46 -3.14 0.27
N GLU A 304 -34.87 -4.13 -0.39
CA GLU A 304 -33.41 -4.36 -0.39
C GLU A 304 -32.62 -3.10 -0.80
N ARG A 305 -33.05 -2.42 -1.86
CA ARG A 305 -32.46 -1.17 -2.34
C ARG A 305 -32.53 -0.04 -1.30
N GLN A 306 -33.69 0.17 -0.66
CA GLN A 306 -33.84 1.20 0.38
C GLN A 306 -32.82 1.00 1.51
N TRP A 307 -32.58 -0.24 1.92
CA TRP A 307 -31.57 -0.54 2.94
C TRP A 307 -30.13 -0.39 2.45
N ARG A 308 -29.83 -0.72 1.18
CA ARG A 308 -28.52 -0.40 0.58
C ARG A 308 -28.25 1.11 0.53
N GLU A 309 -29.27 1.92 0.30
CA GLU A 309 -29.18 3.38 0.34
C GLU A 309 -29.06 3.93 1.77
N TRP A 310 -29.84 3.38 2.72
CA TRP A 310 -29.74 3.69 4.15
C TRP A 310 -28.33 3.46 4.70
N VAL A 311 -27.69 2.37 4.27
CA VAL A 311 -26.32 2.02 4.66
C VAL A 311 -25.33 3.15 4.31
N ASP A 312 -25.36 3.63 3.08
CA ASP A 312 -24.38 4.62 2.58
C ASP A 312 -24.76 6.07 2.92
N ASN A 313 -26.05 6.38 3.06
CA ASN A 313 -26.53 7.75 3.33
C ASN A 313 -26.68 8.06 4.84
N LYS A 314 -26.89 7.03 5.68
CA LYS A 314 -27.12 7.20 7.13
C LYS A 314 -26.10 6.42 7.96
N PHE A 315 -26.08 5.08 7.85
CA PHE A 315 -25.33 4.23 8.78
C PHE A 315 -23.82 4.56 8.80
N ILE A 316 -23.18 4.64 7.63
CA ILE A 316 -21.74 4.91 7.53
C ILE A 316 -21.32 6.27 8.11
N HIS A 317 -22.22 7.25 8.13
CA HIS A 317 -21.98 8.58 8.69
C HIS A 317 -22.01 8.61 10.23
N VAL A 318 -22.64 7.61 10.87
CA VAL A 318 -22.65 7.40 12.32
C VAL A 318 -21.36 6.72 12.81
N ILE A 319 -20.71 5.93 11.96
CA ILE A 319 -19.53 5.12 12.31
C ILE A 319 -18.33 5.99 12.71
N SER A 320 -17.88 6.89 11.82
CA SER A 320 -16.67 7.69 12.06
C SER A 320 -16.75 8.56 13.33
N PRO A 321 -17.86 9.27 13.61
CA PRO A 321 -18.02 10.00 14.87
C PRO A 321 -17.99 9.11 16.13
N ASN A 322 -18.35 7.83 16.01
CA ASN A 322 -18.35 6.88 17.14
C ASN A 322 -16.97 6.31 17.46
N ILE A 323 -16.22 5.83 16.47
CA ILE A 323 -14.87 5.25 16.69
C ILE A 323 -13.85 6.32 17.14
N TYR A 324 -14.08 7.59 16.77
CA TYR A 324 -13.23 8.73 17.13
C TYR A 324 -13.87 9.65 18.18
N SER A 325 -14.80 9.14 19.01
CA SER A 325 -15.60 9.96 19.92
C SER A 325 -14.77 10.65 21.02
N THR A 326 -13.73 9.99 21.52
CA THR A 326 -12.75 10.53 22.48
C THR A 326 -11.33 10.40 21.92
N LEU A 327 -10.38 11.16 22.46
CA LEU A 327 -8.98 11.07 22.02
C LEU A 327 -8.37 9.68 22.31
N LYS A 328 -8.73 9.07 23.45
CA LYS A 328 -8.33 7.69 23.79
C LYS A 328 -8.86 6.67 22.77
N GLN A 329 -10.15 6.71 22.44
CA GLN A 329 -10.75 5.84 21.43
C GLN A 329 -10.14 6.07 20.04
N SER A 330 -9.82 7.32 19.71
CA SER A 330 -9.17 7.66 18.45
C SER A 330 -7.76 7.07 18.34
N LEU A 331 -6.97 7.16 19.41
CA LEU A 331 -5.64 6.52 19.50
C LEU A 331 -5.74 5.00 19.42
N ASN A 332 -6.66 4.39 20.18
CA ASN A 332 -6.88 2.93 20.16
C ASN A 332 -7.29 2.44 18.76
N THR A 333 -8.19 3.17 18.08
CA THR A 333 -8.60 2.88 16.70
C THR A 333 -7.44 3.03 15.72
N MET A 334 -6.59 4.06 15.86
CA MET A 334 -5.41 4.24 15.03
C MET A 334 -4.34 3.17 15.25
N HIS A 335 -4.14 2.72 16.49
CA HIS A 335 -3.28 1.56 16.78
C HIS A 335 -3.84 0.27 16.16
N TRP A 336 -5.17 0.06 16.21
CA TRP A 336 -5.81 -1.08 15.54
C TRP A 336 -5.65 -1.00 14.01
N PHE A 337 -5.87 0.16 13.38
CA PHE A 337 -5.63 0.37 11.95
C PHE A 337 -4.17 0.10 11.57
N SER A 338 -3.22 0.58 12.38
CA SER A 338 -1.79 0.32 12.16
C SER A 338 -1.41 -1.16 12.27
N LYS A 339 -2.18 -1.96 13.02
CA LYS A 339 -1.96 -3.41 13.14
C LYS A 339 -2.64 -4.19 12.02
N VAL A 340 -3.86 -3.81 11.62
CA VAL A 340 -4.66 -4.55 10.62
C VAL A 340 -4.31 -4.17 9.18
N GLY A 341 -3.82 -2.95 8.95
CA GLY A 341 -3.31 -2.51 7.66
C GLY A 341 -1.84 -2.84 7.42
N ASP A 342 -1.20 -3.68 8.25
CA ASP A 342 0.20 -4.08 8.15
C ASP A 342 1.19 -2.88 8.03
N TRP A 343 0.87 -1.74 8.69
CA TRP A 343 1.64 -0.48 8.57
C TRP A 343 3.09 -0.56 9.11
N GLU A 344 3.45 -1.64 9.80
CA GLU A 344 4.84 -1.92 10.21
C GLU A 344 5.76 -2.22 9.02
N GLU A 345 5.23 -2.90 8.01
CA GLU A 345 5.97 -3.28 6.81
C GLU A 345 5.95 -2.17 5.75
N ILE A 346 4.84 -1.41 5.71
CA ILE A 346 4.59 -0.36 4.71
C ILE A 346 5.30 0.96 5.05
N PHE A 347 5.40 1.32 6.33
CA PHE A 347 5.89 2.64 6.76
C PHE A 347 7.06 2.55 7.76
N PRO A 348 8.12 3.36 7.60
CA PRO A 348 9.14 3.52 8.62
C PRO A 348 8.53 3.87 9.98
N TRP A 349 9.11 3.34 11.06
CA TRP A 349 8.57 3.44 12.42
C TRP A 349 8.17 4.88 12.83
N TYR A 350 8.95 5.89 12.44
CA TYR A 350 8.68 7.30 12.75
C TYR A 350 7.49 7.86 11.96
N GLN A 351 7.29 7.46 10.70
CA GLN A 351 6.11 7.83 9.91
C GLN A 351 4.86 7.17 10.50
N ARG A 352 4.96 5.88 10.86
CA ARG A 352 3.88 5.15 11.54
C ARG A 352 3.47 5.84 12.86
N TRP A 353 4.45 6.26 13.67
CA TRP A 353 4.19 7.06 14.87
C TRP A 353 3.44 8.35 14.54
N ILE A 354 3.90 9.13 13.56
CA ILE A 354 3.19 10.35 13.14
C ILE A 354 1.75 10.03 12.72
N PHE A 355 1.52 9.04 11.85
CA PHE A 355 0.17 8.69 11.39
C PHE A 355 -0.75 8.21 12.51
N VAL A 356 -0.24 7.45 13.48
CA VAL A 356 -1.05 6.99 14.63
C VAL A 356 -1.41 8.16 15.56
N TYR A 357 -0.42 8.91 16.06
CA TYR A 357 -0.67 9.94 17.08
C TYR A 357 -1.28 11.22 16.49
N PHE A 358 -0.76 11.73 15.38
CA PHE A 358 -1.31 12.92 14.72
C PHE A 358 -2.63 12.60 14.01
N GLY A 359 -2.73 11.42 13.37
CA GLY A 359 -3.96 10.96 12.75
C GLY A 359 -5.10 10.83 13.76
N ALA A 360 -4.83 10.35 14.99
CA ALA A 360 -5.85 10.29 16.03
C ALA A 360 -6.39 11.68 16.43
N ILE A 361 -5.53 12.71 16.47
CA ILE A 361 -5.96 14.10 16.74
C ILE A 361 -6.78 14.64 15.56
N ALA A 362 -6.29 14.46 14.32
CA ALA A 362 -6.97 14.90 13.11
C ALA A 362 -8.36 14.26 12.94
N MET A 363 -8.46 12.93 13.14
CA MET A 363 -9.73 12.21 13.07
C MET A 363 -10.67 12.55 14.21
N ARG A 364 -10.16 12.90 15.41
CA ARG A 364 -10.99 13.44 16.50
C ARG A 364 -11.61 14.79 16.13
N VAL A 365 -10.85 15.69 15.51
CA VAL A 365 -11.39 16.99 15.01
C VAL A 365 -12.40 16.76 13.89
N LEU A 366 -12.10 15.87 12.94
CA LEU A 366 -13.02 15.48 11.87
C LEU A 366 -14.32 14.89 12.45
N ALA A 367 -14.24 14.05 13.47
CA ALA A 367 -15.41 13.45 14.13
C ALA A 367 -16.33 14.50 14.78
N ILE A 368 -15.78 15.55 15.40
CA ILE A 368 -16.58 16.68 15.91
C ILE A 368 -17.29 17.39 14.75
N TYR A 369 -16.58 17.65 13.65
CA TYR A 369 -17.14 18.27 12.46
C TYR A 369 -18.26 17.42 11.84
N LEU A 370 -18.04 16.11 11.67
CA LEU A 370 -19.02 15.18 11.11
C LEU A 370 -20.25 15.02 12.03
N LYS A 371 -20.06 14.96 13.37
CA LYS A 371 -21.17 14.97 14.35
C LYS A 371 -22.09 16.17 14.11
N LYS A 372 -21.51 17.37 13.94
CA LYS A 372 -22.26 18.60 13.67
C LYS A 372 -22.88 18.62 12.27
N LYS A 373 -22.17 18.15 11.25
CA LYS A 373 -22.64 18.12 9.85
C LYS A 373 -23.84 17.19 9.64
N TYR A 374 -23.85 16.04 10.31
CA TYR A 374 -24.91 15.03 10.19
C TYR A 374 -25.94 15.08 11.33
N HIS A 375 -25.96 16.16 12.12
CA HIS A 375 -26.94 16.39 13.19
C HIS A 375 -27.10 15.21 14.16
N LEU A 376 -25.99 14.54 14.52
CA LEU A 376 -26.02 13.38 15.41
C LEU A 376 -26.28 13.78 16.87
N ASN A 377 -26.91 12.86 17.63
CA ASN A 377 -27.25 13.05 19.04
C ASN A 377 -26.03 13.41 19.89
N ASP A 378 -26.27 14.06 21.03
CA ASP A 378 -25.17 14.55 21.85
C ASP A 378 -24.23 13.46 22.35
N ASN A 379 -24.82 12.34 22.78
CA ASN A 379 -24.14 11.08 22.96
C ASN A 379 -24.16 10.30 21.65
N VAL A 380 -23.05 10.34 20.91
CA VAL A 380 -22.90 9.71 19.58
C VAL A 380 -23.19 8.20 19.58
N ARG A 381 -22.98 7.54 20.74
CA ARG A 381 -23.33 6.13 20.97
C ARG A 381 -24.81 5.83 20.85
N ILE A 382 -25.68 6.76 21.28
CA ILE A 382 -27.13 6.57 21.18
C ILE A 382 -27.52 6.46 19.71
N SER A 383 -26.99 7.31 18.83
CA SER A 383 -27.23 7.22 17.38
C SER A 383 -26.70 5.92 16.75
N LEU A 384 -25.66 5.30 17.33
CA LEU A 384 -25.18 3.99 16.89
C LEU A 384 -26.14 2.86 17.30
N TYR A 385 -26.66 2.91 18.54
CA TYR A 385 -27.63 1.94 19.04
C TYR A 385 -28.99 2.09 18.35
N GLU A 386 -29.42 3.32 18.07
CA GLU A 386 -30.59 3.63 17.24
C GLU A 386 -30.47 2.96 15.87
N CYS A 387 -29.35 3.14 15.15
CA CYS A 387 -29.15 2.47 13.86
C CYS A 387 -29.08 0.94 13.97
N GLY A 388 -28.47 0.39 15.04
CA GLY A 388 -28.42 -1.06 15.27
C GLY A 388 -29.79 -1.67 15.56
N ASN A 389 -30.62 -0.97 16.34
CA ASN A 389 -31.99 -1.39 16.64
C ASN A 389 -32.91 -1.19 15.42
N GLU A 390 -32.74 -0.11 14.65
CA GLU A 390 -33.45 0.14 13.39
C GLU A 390 -33.18 -0.98 12.36
N TRP A 391 -31.94 -1.45 12.25
CA TRP A 391 -31.58 -2.61 11.43
C TRP A 391 -32.21 -3.92 11.92
N ILE A 392 -32.15 -4.20 13.23
CA ILE A 392 -32.74 -5.43 13.79
C ILE A 392 -34.26 -5.44 13.70
N ASN A 393 -34.92 -4.29 13.89
CA ASN A 393 -36.36 -4.13 13.67
C ASN A 393 -36.76 -4.36 12.20
N ALA A 394 -35.87 -4.08 11.25
CA ALA A 394 -36.11 -4.32 9.82
C ALA A 394 -36.00 -5.79 9.41
N ILE A 395 -35.12 -6.55 10.08
CA ILE A 395 -35.04 -8.01 9.95
C ILE A 395 -36.28 -8.66 10.56
N GLY A 396 -36.72 -8.19 11.73
CA GLY A 396 -37.84 -8.76 12.47
C GLY A 396 -37.55 -10.20 12.92
N ASP A 397 -38.51 -11.09 12.73
CA ASP A 397 -38.42 -12.51 13.12
C ASP A 397 -37.67 -13.40 12.09
N LYS A 398 -37.04 -12.80 11.06
CA LYS A 398 -36.28 -13.53 10.02
C LYS A 398 -34.84 -13.82 10.46
N ASP A 399 -34.22 -14.84 9.86
CA ASP A 399 -32.79 -15.12 10.10
C ASP A 399 -31.87 -14.02 9.51
N PHE A 400 -32.26 -13.49 8.36
CA PHE A 400 -31.58 -12.39 7.65
C PHE A 400 -32.60 -11.41 7.09
N HIS A 401 -32.15 -10.21 6.69
CA HIS A 401 -33.02 -9.26 6.00
C HIS A 401 -33.54 -9.85 4.67
N GLY A 402 -32.72 -10.66 3.99
CA GLY A 402 -33.12 -11.44 2.81
C GLY A 402 -34.09 -12.61 3.06
N GLY A 403 -34.44 -12.92 4.32
CA GLY A 403 -35.26 -14.09 4.69
C GLY A 403 -34.40 -15.23 5.21
N SER A 404 -34.39 -16.36 4.50
CA SER A 404 -33.59 -17.54 4.85
C SER A 404 -32.12 -17.44 4.42
N GLU A 405 -31.83 -16.59 3.43
CA GLU A 405 -30.48 -16.29 2.96
C GLU A 405 -30.23 -14.78 3.03
N PRO A 406 -28.99 -14.33 3.28
CA PRO A 406 -28.67 -12.91 3.32
C PRO A 406 -28.74 -12.27 1.93
N ASN A 407 -29.25 -11.04 1.87
CA ASN A 407 -29.30 -10.25 0.64
C ASN A 407 -28.13 -9.26 0.53
N LEU A 408 -28.11 -8.40 -0.51
CA LEU A 408 -27.05 -7.40 -0.64
C LEU A 408 -27.08 -6.36 0.49
N ALA A 409 -28.22 -6.11 1.13
CA ALA A 409 -28.29 -5.22 2.29
C ALA A 409 -27.64 -5.85 3.54
N ASP A 410 -27.90 -7.14 3.82
CA ASP A 410 -27.21 -7.89 4.88
C ASP A 410 -25.69 -7.83 4.69
N LEU A 411 -25.21 -8.11 3.48
CA LEU A 411 -23.78 -8.08 3.14
C LEU A 411 -23.18 -6.67 3.24
N ASN A 412 -23.93 -5.64 2.87
CA ASN A 412 -23.52 -4.24 3.02
C ASN A 412 -23.36 -3.84 4.50
N VAL A 413 -24.34 -4.15 5.35
CA VAL A 413 -24.27 -3.85 6.81
C VAL A 413 -23.15 -4.64 7.48
N TYR A 414 -23.04 -5.94 7.18
CA TYR A 414 -21.98 -6.81 7.69
C TYR A 414 -20.59 -6.28 7.29
N GLY A 415 -20.40 -5.91 6.02
CA GLY A 415 -19.15 -5.33 5.54
C GLY A 415 -18.73 -4.06 6.30
N ILE A 416 -19.66 -3.18 6.64
CA ILE A 416 -19.34 -1.97 7.41
C ILE A 416 -19.03 -2.29 8.88
N LEU A 417 -19.76 -3.24 9.49
CA LEU A 417 -19.51 -3.67 10.87
C LEU A 417 -18.15 -4.37 11.02
N THR A 418 -17.74 -5.21 10.07
CA THR A 418 -16.39 -5.82 10.08
C THR A 418 -15.27 -4.77 10.01
N ALA A 419 -15.49 -3.64 9.32
CA ALA A 419 -14.52 -2.54 9.25
C ALA A 419 -14.27 -1.83 10.60
N ILE A 420 -15.12 -2.04 11.62
CA ILE A 420 -14.95 -1.48 12.96
C ILE A 420 -14.86 -2.53 14.09
N GLN A 421 -14.73 -3.82 13.74
CA GLN A 421 -14.79 -4.94 14.67
C GLN A 421 -13.78 -4.85 15.85
N GLY A 422 -12.62 -4.23 15.63
CA GLY A 422 -11.61 -4.02 16.68
C GLY A 422 -11.76 -2.74 17.51
N SER A 423 -12.84 -1.98 17.34
CA SER A 423 -13.08 -0.72 18.07
C SER A 423 -13.92 -0.92 19.34
N GLU A 424 -13.70 -0.08 20.35
CA GLU A 424 -14.56 -0.01 21.55
C GLU A 424 -16.03 0.22 21.18
N ALA A 425 -16.30 1.05 20.17
CA ALA A 425 -17.66 1.35 19.71
C ALA A 425 -18.42 0.12 19.18
N PHE A 426 -17.72 -0.87 18.63
CA PHE A 426 -18.30 -2.12 18.18
C PHE A 426 -18.63 -3.04 19.37
N GLN A 427 -17.77 -3.11 20.38
CA GLN A 427 -18.04 -3.86 21.63
C GLN A 427 -19.22 -3.25 22.39
N ASP A 428 -19.28 -1.92 22.46
CA ASP A 428 -20.41 -1.15 23.00
C ASP A 428 -21.72 -1.49 22.26
N LEU A 429 -21.69 -1.53 20.93
CA LEU A 429 -22.84 -1.88 20.09
C LEU A 429 -23.33 -3.32 20.34
N MET A 430 -22.43 -4.30 20.45
CA MET A 430 -22.79 -5.70 20.74
C MET A 430 -23.41 -5.86 22.13
N THR A 431 -22.94 -5.09 23.11
CA THR A 431 -23.44 -5.18 24.50
C THR A 431 -24.83 -4.54 24.65
N ASN A 432 -25.10 -3.46 23.91
CA ASN A 432 -26.32 -2.65 24.08
C ASN A 432 -27.42 -2.91 23.04
N THR A 433 -27.19 -3.77 22.03
CA THR A 433 -28.18 -4.10 20.99
C THR A 433 -28.22 -5.60 20.70
N LYS A 434 -29.35 -6.10 20.19
CA LYS A 434 -29.54 -7.51 19.84
C LYS A 434 -28.91 -7.91 18.49
N ILE A 435 -27.89 -7.18 18.01
CA ILE A 435 -27.29 -7.39 16.68
C ILE A 435 -26.32 -8.58 16.62
N GLN A 436 -25.77 -9.00 17.76
CA GLN A 436 -24.76 -10.06 17.84
C GLN A 436 -25.17 -11.39 17.18
N PRO A 437 -26.36 -11.97 17.41
CA PRO A 437 -26.72 -13.26 16.82
C PRO A 437 -26.81 -13.23 15.29
N TRP A 438 -27.31 -12.14 14.71
CA TRP A 438 -27.32 -11.94 13.26
C TRP A 438 -25.90 -11.77 12.71
N LEU A 439 -25.03 -11.03 13.40
CA LEU A 439 -23.64 -10.87 12.97
C LEU A 439 -22.87 -12.20 13.01
N GLU A 440 -23.08 -13.03 14.04
CA GLU A 440 -22.46 -14.36 14.14
C GLU A 440 -22.95 -15.30 13.04
N ARG A 441 -24.25 -15.30 12.70
CA ARG A 441 -24.76 -16.02 11.52
C ARG A 441 -24.08 -15.55 10.23
N MET A 442 -24.02 -14.23 10.00
CA MET A 442 -23.35 -13.66 8.82
C MET A 442 -21.86 -14.02 8.76
N LYS A 443 -21.16 -13.92 9.90
CA LYS A 443 -19.73 -14.26 9.99
C LYS A 443 -19.49 -15.72 9.62
N ASN A 444 -20.29 -16.63 10.17
CA ASN A 444 -20.20 -18.06 9.86
C ASN A 444 -20.48 -18.33 8.38
N LEU A 445 -21.44 -17.68 7.73
CA LEU A 445 -21.68 -17.87 6.30
C LEU A 445 -20.51 -17.35 5.43
N VAL A 446 -19.95 -16.19 5.77
CA VAL A 446 -18.95 -15.48 4.94
C VAL A 446 -17.52 -16.00 5.16
N GLU A 447 -17.16 -16.44 6.36
CA GLU A 447 -15.77 -16.85 6.69
C GLU A 447 -15.50 -18.37 6.57
N LEU A 448 -16.52 -19.23 6.69
CA LEU A 448 -16.38 -20.70 6.80
C LEU A 448 -15.67 -21.40 5.63
N HIS A 449 -15.50 -20.73 4.49
CA HIS A 449 -15.00 -21.34 3.24
C HIS A 449 -13.65 -20.76 2.76
N ARG A 450 -13.06 -19.83 3.52
CA ARG A 450 -11.85 -19.12 3.11
C ARG A 450 -10.59 -19.93 3.42
N VAL A 451 -9.77 -20.15 2.41
CA VAL A 451 -8.44 -20.77 2.56
C VAL A 451 -7.40 -19.70 2.78
N ASP A 452 -6.74 -19.69 3.94
CA ASP A 452 -5.55 -18.86 4.12
C ASP A 452 -4.33 -19.57 3.50
N THR A 453 -4.05 -19.17 2.24
CA THR A 453 -2.96 -19.66 1.38
C THR A 453 -1.56 -19.58 2.01
N SER A 454 -1.39 -18.75 3.05
CA SER A 454 -0.17 -18.68 3.86
C SER A 454 0.26 -20.03 4.45
N ILE A 455 -0.69 -20.91 4.78
CA ILE A 455 -0.39 -22.25 5.31
C ILE A 455 0.31 -23.11 4.25
N MET A 456 -0.15 -23.08 2.99
CA MET A 456 0.53 -23.77 1.88
C MET A 456 1.93 -23.22 1.66
N THR A 457 2.11 -21.89 1.65
CA THR A 457 3.43 -21.27 1.47
C THR A 457 4.42 -21.66 2.58
N ILE A 458 3.95 -21.77 3.83
CA ILE A 458 4.79 -22.23 4.96
C ILE A 458 5.19 -23.70 4.78
N ILE A 459 4.28 -24.56 4.34
CA ILE A 459 4.56 -25.98 4.07
C ILE A 459 5.59 -26.14 2.95
N GLU A 460 5.41 -25.42 1.83
CA GLU A 460 6.32 -25.45 0.69
C GLU A 460 7.71 -24.89 1.07
N CYS A 461 7.76 -23.75 1.75
CA CYS A 461 9.01 -23.15 2.24
C CYS A 461 9.75 -24.08 3.21
N THR A 462 9.01 -24.75 4.11
CA THR A 462 9.58 -25.73 5.05
C THR A 462 10.11 -26.96 4.31
N GLY A 463 9.36 -27.49 3.33
CA GLY A 463 9.79 -28.60 2.47
C GLY A 463 11.08 -28.28 1.71
N CYS A 464 11.12 -27.13 1.03
CA CYS A 464 12.31 -26.65 0.31
C CYS A 464 13.51 -26.44 1.25
N THR A 465 13.30 -25.91 2.45
CA THR A 465 14.35 -25.71 3.46
C THR A 465 14.91 -27.06 3.95
N LEU A 466 14.05 -28.04 4.24
CA LEU A 466 14.47 -29.37 4.68
C LEU A 466 15.24 -30.12 3.58
N ILE A 467 14.84 -30.00 2.31
CA ILE A 467 15.56 -30.59 1.18
C ILE A 467 16.92 -29.92 1.00
N ALA A 468 16.98 -28.58 0.99
CA ALA A 468 18.22 -27.83 0.74
C ALA A 468 19.27 -28.01 1.85
N TYR A 469 18.86 -27.97 3.12
CA TYR A 469 19.78 -28.05 4.26
C TYR A 469 19.92 -29.46 4.85
N GLY A 470 19.03 -30.40 4.54
CA GLY A 470 19.06 -31.77 5.08
C GLY A 470 20.32 -32.54 4.70
N ILE A 471 20.80 -32.43 3.45
CA ILE A 471 22.03 -33.11 3.00
C ILE A 471 23.28 -32.52 3.69
N PRO A 472 23.52 -31.19 3.69
CA PRO A 472 24.61 -30.59 4.46
C PRO A 472 24.55 -30.88 5.97
N PHE A 473 23.36 -30.86 6.57
CA PHE A 473 23.18 -31.13 8.00
C PHE A 473 23.50 -32.59 8.35
N SER A 474 23.01 -33.54 7.54
CA SER A 474 23.34 -34.98 7.66
C SER A 474 24.85 -35.20 7.53
N MET A 475 25.48 -34.61 6.50
CA MET A 475 26.94 -34.68 6.32
C MET A 475 27.69 -34.11 7.53
N PHE A 476 27.25 -32.97 8.09
CA PHE A 476 27.85 -32.38 9.28
C PHE A 476 27.75 -33.33 10.49
N VAL A 477 26.56 -33.87 10.78
CA VAL A 477 26.34 -34.78 11.91
C VAL A 477 27.18 -36.06 11.78
N PHE A 478 27.15 -36.73 10.63
CA PHE A 478 27.82 -38.03 10.47
C PHE A 478 29.34 -37.94 10.20
N THR A 479 29.87 -36.85 9.63
CA THR A 479 31.29 -36.78 9.22
C THR A 479 32.12 -35.73 9.96
N ILE A 480 31.51 -34.65 10.43
CA ILE A 480 32.20 -33.50 11.02
C ILE A 480 32.06 -33.51 12.56
N ALA A 481 30.84 -33.74 13.07
CA ALA A 481 30.51 -33.57 14.48
C ALA A 481 31.27 -34.51 15.44
N HIS A 482 31.68 -35.70 14.98
CA HIS A 482 32.43 -36.66 15.80
C HIS A 482 33.84 -36.22 16.21
N HIS A 483 34.42 -35.18 15.57
CA HIS A 483 35.77 -34.71 15.90
C HIS A 483 35.83 -33.17 15.99
N PRO A 484 36.21 -32.58 17.14
CA PRO A 484 36.22 -31.13 17.33
C PRO A 484 37.13 -30.40 16.32
N PHE A 485 38.23 -31.02 15.90
CA PHE A 485 39.12 -30.47 14.88
C PHE A 485 38.44 -30.30 13.50
N ARG A 486 37.57 -31.24 13.10
CA ARG A 486 36.80 -31.13 11.85
C ARG A 486 35.77 -30.01 11.92
N ILE A 487 35.11 -29.84 13.08
CA ILE A 487 34.18 -28.73 13.34
C ILE A 487 34.91 -27.39 13.18
N ILE A 488 36.08 -27.23 13.81
CA ILE A 488 36.88 -26.00 13.73
C ILE A 488 37.27 -25.68 12.28
N ILE A 489 37.74 -26.67 11.51
CA ILE A 489 38.08 -26.49 10.09
C ILE A 489 36.85 -26.09 9.27
N ALA A 490 35.70 -26.74 9.48
CA ALA A 490 34.47 -26.46 8.74
C ALA A 490 33.87 -25.08 9.04
N MET A 491 33.88 -24.64 10.31
CA MET A 491 33.47 -23.28 10.68
C MET A 491 34.43 -22.23 10.10
N THR A 492 35.74 -22.52 10.11
CA THR A 492 36.75 -21.62 9.56
C THR A 492 36.64 -21.50 8.04
N SER A 493 36.39 -22.60 7.31
CA SER A 493 36.18 -22.57 5.85
C SER A 493 34.93 -21.77 5.48
N ALA A 494 33.82 -21.96 6.20
CA ALA A 494 32.60 -21.20 6.02
C ALA A 494 32.81 -19.68 6.25
N PHE A 495 33.58 -19.30 7.27
CA PHE A 495 33.94 -17.91 7.53
C PHE A 495 34.75 -17.28 6.37
N PHE A 496 35.82 -17.94 5.90
CA PHE A 496 36.60 -17.41 4.77
C PHE A 496 35.79 -17.35 3.47
N TRP A 497 34.86 -18.28 3.24
CA TRP A 497 33.96 -18.25 2.09
C TRP A 497 32.95 -17.08 2.16
N LEU A 498 32.31 -16.86 3.31
CA LEU A 498 31.44 -15.70 3.54
C LEU A 498 32.18 -14.37 3.41
N LEU A 499 33.40 -14.28 3.94
CA LEU A 499 34.26 -13.09 3.84
C LEU A 499 34.64 -12.78 2.37
N SER A 500 34.88 -13.81 1.55
CA SER A 500 35.09 -13.66 0.12
C SER A 500 33.85 -13.09 -0.59
N LEU A 501 32.65 -13.57 -0.26
CA LEU A 501 31.39 -13.05 -0.82
C LEU A 501 31.11 -11.62 -0.37
N LEU A 502 31.39 -11.27 0.90
CA LEU A 502 31.25 -9.92 1.42
C LEU A 502 32.12 -8.93 0.65
N LEU A 503 33.38 -9.28 0.37
CA LEU A 503 34.28 -8.44 -0.43
C LEU A 503 33.85 -8.32 -1.89
N SER A 504 33.34 -9.39 -2.49
CA SER A 504 32.74 -9.35 -3.83
C SER A 504 31.51 -8.44 -3.90
N SER A 505 30.65 -8.49 -2.88
CA SER A 505 29.47 -7.62 -2.75
C SER A 505 29.86 -6.16 -2.52
N LEU A 506 30.91 -5.91 -1.73
CA LEU A 506 31.46 -4.57 -1.52
C LEU A 506 32.03 -3.98 -2.82
N LEU A 507 32.73 -4.77 -3.63
CA LEU A 507 33.22 -4.34 -4.95
C LEU A 507 32.05 -3.99 -5.88
N TRP A 508 31.01 -4.83 -5.94
CA TRP A 508 29.78 -4.54 -6.70
C TRP A 508 29.06 -3.27 -6.22
N PHE A 509 29.08 -3.01 -4.91
CA PHE A 509 28.53 -1.78 -4.35
C PHE A 509 29.33 -0.53 -4.79
N ILE A 510 30.66 -0.57 -4.72
CA ILE A 510 31.55 0.54 -5.08
C ILE A 510 31.47 0.89 -6.57
N VAL A 511 31.37 -0.11 -7.45
CA VAL A 511 31.33 0.09 -8.92
C VAL A 511 29.91 0.39 -9.41
N VAL A 512 29.36 1.52 -8.96
CA VAL A 512 28.01 2.00 -9.31
C VAL A 512 27.72 2.05 -10.83
N PRO A 513 28.60 2.58 -11.71
CA PRO A 513 28.23 2.78 -13.12
C PRO A 513 28.31 1.53 -14.02
N LEU A 514 28.84 0.39 -13.56
CA LEU A 514 28.92 -0.85 -14.36
C LEU A 514 28.01 -2.00 -13.86
N ARG A 515 27.12 -1.75 -12.88
CA ARG A 515 26.26 -2.79 -12.30
C ARG A 515 25.39 -3.56 -13.30
N ASN A 516 25.10 -2.97 -14.46
CA ASN A 516 24.28 -3.57 -15.52
C ASN A 516 25.03 -4.60 -16.41
N GLN A 517 26.34 -4.79 -16.24
CA GLN A 517 27.11 -5.78 -16.99
C GLN A 517 27.66 -6.89 -16.07
N LEU A 518 26.96 -8.03 -15.98
CA LEU A 518 27.41 -9.20 -15.22
C LEU A 518 28.82 -9.68 -15.62
N ALA A 519 29.20 -9.50 -16.88
CA ALA A 519 30.54 -9.84 -17.39
C ALA A 519 31.69 -9.16 -16.62
N PHE A 520 31.46 -8.02 -15.98
CA PHE A 520 32.45 -7.38 -15.12
C PHE A 520 32.47 -7.97 -13.70
N ALA A 521 31.31 -8.30 -13.12
CA ALA A 521 31.23 -8.76 -11.74
C ALA A 521 31.73 -10.22 -11.54
N VAL A 522 31.44 -11.11 -12.49
CA VAL A 522 31.75 -12.54 -12.36
C VAL A 522 33.27 -12.83 -12.25
N PRO A 523 34.17 -12.23 -13.08
CA PRO A 523 35.61 -12.47 -12.96
C PRO A 523 36.18 -12.06 -11.60
N PHE A 524 35.75 -10.93 -11.01
CA PHE A 524 36.22 -10.51 -9.69
C PHE A 524 35.67 -11.41 -8.57
N ALA A 525 34.42 -11.88 -8.68
CA ALA A 525 33.86 -12.83 -7.72
C ALA A 525 34.66 -14.15 -7.70
N VAL A 526 34.97 -14.71 -8.87
CA VAL A 526 35.82 -15.91 -9.00
C VAL A 526 37.22 -15.65 -8.45
N LEU A 527 37.86 -14.53 -8.82
CA LEU A 527 39.19 -14.16 -8.36
C LEU A 527 39.27 -14.04 -6.82
N PHE A 528 38.28 -13.41 -6.18
CA PHE A 528 38.23 -13.37 -4.71
C PHE A 528 38.03 -14.77 -4.12
N GLN A 529 37.15 -15.61 -4.68
CA GLN A 529 36.92 -16.97 -4.19
C GLN A 529 38.18 -17.84 -4.27
N GLU A 530 38.96 -17.76 -5.36
CA GLU A 530 40.23 -18.47 -5.51
C GLU A 530 41.31 -17.97 -4.55
N ILE A 531 41.46 -16.64 -4.39
CA ILE A 531 42.39 -16.03 -3.43
C ILE A 531 42.08 -16.50 -2.01
N PHE A 532 40.81 -16.47 -1.60
CA PHE A 532 40.40 -16.90 -0.26
C PHE A 532 40.57 -18.40 -0.05
N ARG A 533 40.35 -19.23 -1.08
CA ARG A 533 40.63 -20.67 -1.04
C ARG A 533 42.12 -20.96 -0.84
N TYR A 534 43.00 -20.23 -1.55
CA TYR A 534 44.45 -20.34 -1.39
C TYR A 534 44.93 -19.85 0.00
N LEU A 535 44.39 -18.73 0.49
CA LEU A 535 44.70 -18.22 1.82
C LEU A 535 44.29 -19.23 2.92
N PHE A 536 43.10 -19.81 2.81
CA PHE A 536 42.62 -20.83 3.74
C PHE A 536 43.52 -22.08 3.74
N TYR A 537 43.92 -22.58 2.57
CA TYR A 537 44.90 -23.67 2.46
C TYR A 537 46.23 -23.34 3.16
N ARG A 538 46.76 -22.11 2.99
CA ARG A 538 47.99 -21.69 3.70
C ARG A 538 47.81 -21.64 5.22
N VAL A 539 46.64 -21.22 5.70
CA VAL A 539 46.33 -21.19 7.14
C VAL A 539 46.29 -22.61 7.72
N ILE A 540 45.58 -23.55 7.07
CA ILE A 540 45.57 -24.97 7.49
C ILE A 540 46.98 -25.54 7.51
N LYS A 541 47.73 -25.44 6.40
CA LYS A 541 49.07 -26.03 6.30
C LYS A 541 50.05 -25.48 7.34
N LYS A 542 49.91 -24.20 7.72
CA LYS A 542 50.68 -23.60 8.82
C LYS A 542 50.26 -24.13 10.19
N ALA A 543 48.97 -24.36 10.42
CA ALA A 543 48.45 -24.94 11.65
C ALA A 543 48.87 -26.41 11.83
N GLU A 544 48.80 -27.22 10.76
CA GLU A 544 49.27 -28.62 10.75
C GLU A 544 50.76 -28.71 11.11
N PHE A 545 51.60 -27.88 10.48
CA PHE A 545 53.04 -27.84 10.75
C PHE A 545 53.37 -27.37 12.18
N ALA A 546 52.56 -26.48 12.76
CA ALA A 546 52.69 -26.06 14.15
C ALA A 546 52.31 -27.20 15.12
N LEU A 547 51.21 -27.90 14.87
CA LEU A 547 50.77 -29.05 15.68
C LEU A 547 51.78 -30.21 15.63
N GLN A 548 52.32 -30.52 14.45
CA GLN A 548 53.37 -31.54 14.29
C GLN A 548 54.63 -31.19 15.10
N LYS A 549 55.03 -29.91 15.15
CA LYS A 549 56.17 -29.46 15.96
C LYS A 549 55.93 -29.64 17.46
N VAL A 550 54.74 -29.27 17.96
CA VAL A 550 54.39 -29.44 19.38
C VAL A 550 54.38 -30.93 19.76
N GLN A 551 53.79 -31.78 18.92
CA GLN A 551 53.82 -33.24 19.12
C GLN A 551 55.25 -33.80 19.10
N LEU A 552 56.12 -33.32 18.19
CA LEU A 552 57.52 -33.75 18.14
C LEU A 552 58.31 -33.30 19.38
N GLN A 553 58.08 -32.08 19.88
CA GLN A 553 58.66 -31.61 21.15
C GLN A 553 58.20 -32.47 22.32
N GLU A 554 56.90 -32.73 22.45
CA GLU A 554 56.35 -33.54 23.55
C GLU A 554 56.88 -35.00 23.52
N LEU A 555 57.03 -35.59 22.33
CA LEU A 555 57.67 -36.91 22.16
C LEU A 555 59.16 -36.89 22.52
N THR A 556 59.86 -35.77 22.27
CA THR A 556 61.27 -35.58 22.61
C THR A 556 61.46 -35.41 24.12
N GLU A 557 60.62 -34.60 24.77
CA GLU A 557 60.62 -34.38 26.22
C GLU A 557 60.25 -35.65 26.99
N LYS A 558 59.38 -36.51 26.43
CA LYS A 558 59.04 -37.82 26.99
C LYS A 558 60.07 -38.92 26.69
N GLY A 559 61.22 -38.60 26.10
CA GLY A 559 62.33 -39.54 25.84
C GLY A 559 62.11 -40.58 24.72
N MET A 560 60.87 -40.76 24.25
CA MET A 560 60.46 -41.80 23.28
C MET A 560 61.11 -41.70 21.88
N VAL A 561 61.81 -40.61 21.58
CA VAL A 561 62.53 -40.44 20.30
C VAL A 561 63.83 -41.26 20.27
N PHE A 562 64.49 -41.51 21.41
CA PHE A 562 65.77 -42.23 21.45
C PHE A 562 65.62 -43.75 21.24
N ASP A 563 64.56 -44.37 21.75
CA ASP A 563 64.36 -45.83 21.64
C ASP A 563 64.21 -46.33 20.19
N ARG A 564 63.64 -45.54 19.28
CA ARG A 564 63.54 -45.95 17.86
C ARG A 564 64.88 -46.01 17.15
N PHE A 565 65.87 -45.25 17.58
CA PHE A 565 67.22 -45.32 17.02
C PHE A 565 68.07 -46.41 17.68
N ALA A 566 67.82 -46.71 18.96
CA ALA A 566 68.46 -47.84 19.65
C ALA A 566 68.05 -49.21 19.06
N VAL A 567 66.77 -49.39 18.70
CA VAL A 567 66.27 -50.65 18.11
C VAL A 567 66.74 -50.85 16.65
N ALA A 568 67.14 -49.79 15.94
CA ALA A 568 67.59 -49.88 14.55
C ALA A 568 69.10 -50.22 14.38
N TYR A 569 69.90 -50.08 15.44
CA TYR A 569 71.35 -50.35 15.45
C TYR A 569 71.78 -51.18 16.68
N GLY A 570 70.88 -52.05 17.15
CA GLY A 570 71.06 -52.92 18.31
C GLY A 570 71.32 -54.39 17.95
N ASN A 571 72.37 -54.66 17.17
CA ASN A 571 73.14 -55.93 17.12
C ASN A 571 74.35 -55.76 16.18
#